data_AF-A0A930SX32-F1
#
_entry.id   AF-A0A930SX32-F1
#
_cell.length_a   1.000
_cell.length_b   1.000
_cell.length_c   1.000
_cell.angle_alpha   90.00
_cell.angle_beta   90.00
_cell.angle_gamma   90.00
#
_symmetry.space_group_name_H-M   'P 1'
#
loop_
_entity.id
_entity.type
_entity.pdbx_description
1 polymer ?
#
loop_
_entity_poly.entity_id
_entity_poly.type
_entity_poly.pdbx_seq_one_letter_code
_entity_poly.pdbx_strand_id
1 'polypeptide(L)'
;MIEREQGGLFMHIFSRDEHSACGVGFIAHRRGEAHHSHLRQALKALKAVEHRGACAADQISSDGAGIMTDIPFELLGYERGKIAVAFIFMARVCEKNTCPRGIATHDPTFQRLYQGSPEAIEQTLRALAEEVRQHLASLGLPSLEAALGRSDLLQANPAHAALMAERKLDMGWFLQPPVISENPFERADEGLTRISHKQISR
;
A
#
# COMPACT_ATOMS: atom_id res chain seq x y z
N MET A 1 8.83 -26.00 -12.95
CA MET A 1 10.02 -26.27 -13.77
C MET A 1 10.50 -24.93 -14.31
N ILE A 2 11.77 -24.61 -14.07
CA ILE A 2 12.39 -23.34 -14.50
C ILE A 2 13.20 -23.69 -15.76
N GLU A 3 12.78 -23.19 -16.91
CA GLU A 3 13.59 -23.27 -18.14
C GLU A 3 14.26 -21.92 -18.41
N ARG A 4 15.54 -21.98 -18.80
CA ARG A 4 16.37 -20.84 -19.18
C ARG A 4 16.30 -20.69 -20.70
N GLU A 5 15.74 -19.58 -21.17
CA GLU A 5 16.08 -19.02 -22.47
C GLU A 5 16.42 -17.53 -22.35
N GLN A 6 17.65 -17.20 -22.76
CA GLN A 6 18.12 -15.92 -23.27
C GLN A 6 17.83 -14.65 -22.43
N GLY A 7 18.67 -14.41 -21.42
CA GLY A 7 19.17 -13.06 -21.13
C GLY A 7 18.33 -12.11 -20.26
N GLY A 8 17.25 -12.55 -19.61
CA GLY A 8 16.51 -11.71 -18.66
C GLY A 8 15.82 -12.53 -17.57
N LEU A 9 15.81 -12.02 -16.33
CA LEU A 9 15.05 -12.59 -15.22
C LEU A 9 13.58 -12.18 -15.38
N PHE A 10 12.80 -12.95 -16.14
CA PHE A 10 11.35 -12.72 -16.26
C PHE A 10 10.60 -13.58 -15.24
N MET A 11 10.05 -12.94 -14.22
CA MET A 11 9.06 -13.55 -13.33
C MET A 11 7.72 -13.60 -14.09
N HIS A 12 7.42 -14.74 -14.72
CA HIS A 12 6.08 -15.04 -15.25
C HIS A 12 5.11 -15.24 -14.08
N ILE A 13 4.50 -14.15 -13.64
CA ILE A 13 3.25 -14.18 -12.88
C ILE A 13 2.22 -13.54 -13.80
N PHE A 14 0.97 -14.01 -13.74
CA PHE A 14 -0.22 -13.61 -14.49
C PHE A 14 -0.55 -14.48 -15.72
N SER A 15 -1.46 -15.42 -15.47
CA SER A 15 -2.29 -16.10 -16.46
C SER A 15 -3.09 -15.08 -17.29
N ARG A 16 -3.27 -15.37 -18.59
CA ARG A 16 -3.78 -14.44 -19.60
C ARG A 16 -5.31 -14.29 -19.61
N ASP A 17 -6.03 -14.95 -18.70
CA ASP A 17 -7.51 -15.03 -18.68
C ASP A 17 -8.12 -14.84 -17.26
N GLU A 18 -7.60 -13.91 -16.45
CA GLU A 18 -8.28 -13.51 -15.20
C GLU A 18 -9.02 -12.17 -15.36
N HIS A 19 -10.34 -12.24 -15.46
CA HIS A 19 -11.24 -11.09 -15.31
C HIS A 19 -11.73 -10.96 -13.86
N SER A 20 -10.83 -10.57 -12.96
CA SER A 20 -11.17 -10.26 -11.56
C SER A 20 -11.11 -8.75 -11.35
N ALA A 21 -12.26 -8.08 -11.41
CA ALA A 21 -12.37 -6.64 -11.27
C ALA A 21 -12.39 -6.20 -9.80
N CYS A 22 -11.28 -6.39 -9.08
CA CYS A 22 -11.02 -5.73 -7.80
C CYS A 22 -10.66 -4.25 -8.04
N GLY A 23 -11.19 -3.34 -7.22
CA GLY A 23 -10.90 -1.91 -7.32
C GLY A 23 -9.69 -1.52 -6.47
N VAL A 24 -8.67 -0.92 -7.08
CA VAL A 24 -7.55 -0.26 -6.39
C VAL A 24 -7.61 1.24 -6.65
N GLY A 25 -7.18 2.04 -5.66
CA GLY A 25 -7.15 3.50 -5.77
C GLY A 25 -6.18 4.08 -4.76
N PHE A 26 -5.74 5.32 -5.00
CA PHE A 26 -4.86 6.04 -4.09
C PHE A 26 -5.29 7.49 -3.97
N ILE A 27 -4.88 8.13 -2.88
CA ILE A 27 -5.02 9.56 -2.64
C ILE A 27 -3.66 10.05 -2.18
N ALA A 28 -3.16 11.10 -2.82
CA ALA A 28 -1.86 11.69 -2.49
C ALA A 28 -2.01 13.21 -2.38
N HIS A 29 -1.35 13.80 -1.39
CA HIS A 29 -1.22 15.25 -1.30
C HIS A 29 0.02 15.71 -2.07
N ARG A 30 -0.14 16.62 -3.04
CA ARG A 30 0.96 17.05 -3.93
C ARG A 30 2.17 17.64 -3.19
N ARG A 31 1.93 18.30 -2.05
CA ARG A 31 3.00 18.91 -1.23
C ARG A 31 3.54 17.97 -0.14
N GLY A 32 3.05 16.73 -0.06
CA GLY A 32 3.46 15.76 0.96
C GLY A 32 2.92 16.04 2.37
N GLU A 33 1.93 16.92 2.51
CA GLU A 33 1.29 17.23 3.80
C GLU A 33 0.27 16.15 4.19
N ALA A 34 0.25 15.79 5.47
CA ALA A 34 -0.69 14.82 6.00
C ALA A 34 -2.01 15.50 6.42
N HIS A 35 -3.13 15.04 5.87
CA HIS A 35 -4.47 15.52 6.23
C HIS A 35 -5.41 14.36 6.51
N HIS A 36 -6.14 14.43 7.63
CA HIS A 36 -7.16 13.44 7.99
C HIS A 36 -8.32 13.36 6.98
N SER A 37 -8.56 14.42 6.21
CA SER A 37 -9.55 14.44 5.13
C SER A 37 -9.26 13.40 4.04
N HIS A 38 -7.99 13.10 3.73
CA HIS A 38 -7.60 12.07 2.77
C HIS A 38 -7.98 10.66 3.23
N LEU A 39 -7.84 10.38 4.53
CA LEU A 39 -8.29 9.12 5.12
C LEU A 39 -9.81 8.95 4.95
N ARG A 40 -10.59 10.00 5.23
CA ARG A 40 -12.05 9.97 5.03
C ARG A 40 -12.44 9.76 3.56
N GLN A 41 -11.74 10.41 2.65
CA GLN A 41 -11.93 10.24 1.20
C GLN A 41 -11.62 8.80 0.78
N ALA A 42 -10.53 8.21 1.28
CA ALA A 42 -10.15 6.82 0.99
C ALA A 42 -11.22 5.83 1.50
N LEU A 43 -11.71 6.02 2.73
CA LEU A 43 -12.79 5.20 3.29
C LEU A 43 -14.10 5.34 2.50
N LYS A 44 -14.42 6.53 2.01
CA LYS A 44 -15.59 6.76 1.15
C LYS A 44 -15.44 6.06 -0.20
N ALA A 45 -14.25 6.10 -0.79
CA ALA A 45 -13.95 5.39 -2.03
C ALA A 45 -14.03 3.87 -1.86
N LEU A 46 -13.50 3.33 -0.75
CA LEU A 46 -13.63 1.91 -0.41
C LEU A 46 -15.09 1.46 -0.31
N LYS A 47 -15.95 2.22 0.36
CA LYS A 47 -17.40 1.93 0.42
C LYS A 47 -18.04 1.95 -0.96
N ALA A 48 -17.61 2.85 -1.85
CA ALA A 48 -18.17 2.95 -3.19
C ALA A 48 -17.84 1.73 -4.07
N VAL A 49 -16.82 0.93 -3.74
CA VAL A 49 -16.47 -0.31 -4.45
C VAL A 49 -16.96 -1.59 -3.77
N GLU A 50 -17.71 -1.48 -2.66
CA GLU A 50 -18.26 -2.62 -1.91
C GLU A 50 -19.12 -3.54 -2.79
N HIS A 51 -19.88 -2.97 -3.74
CA HIS A 51 -20.69 -3.71 -4.71
C HIS A 51 -19.88 -4.66 -5.64
N ARG A 52 -18.54 -4.57 -5.62
CA ARG A 52 -17.62 -5.43 -6.39
C ARG A 52 -16.90 -6.44 -5.51
N GLY A 53 -17.09 -6.41 -4.20
CA GLY A 53 -16.50 -7.37 -3.28
C GLY A 53 -17.16 -8.74 -3.40
N ALA A 54 -16.36 -9.80 -3.50
CA ALA A 54 -16.87 -11.15 -3.32
C ALA A 54 -17.37 -11.29 -1.87
N CYS A 55 -18.67 -11.51 -1.70
CA CYS A 55 -19.28 -11.90 -0.44
C CYS A 55 -19.58 -13.39 -0.48
N ALA A 56 -19.20 -14.12 0.57
CA ALA A 56 -19.56 -15.52 0.72
C ALA A 56 -21.07 -15.69 0.95
N ALA A 57 -21.54 -16.93 0.91
CA ALA A 57 -22.96 -17.26 1.08
C ALA A 57 -23.56 -16.81 2.43
N ASP A 58 -22.72 -16.54 3.43
CA ASP A 58 -23.12 -16.05 4.74
C ASP A 58 -23.42 -14.53 4.78
N GLN A 59 -23.13 -13.80 3.69
CA GLN A 59 -23.27 -12.34 3.57
C GLN A 59 -22.45 -11.54 4.63
N ILE A 60 -21.49 -12.19 5.29
CA ILE A 60 -20.64 -11.60 6.34
C ILE A 60 -19.17 -11.70 5.94
N SER A 61 -18.77 -12.80 5.31
CA SER A 61 -17.38 -13.06 4.92
C SER A 61 -17.07 -12.48 3.54
N SER A 62 -15.94 -11.78 3.41
CA SER A 62 -15.43 -11.28 2.13
C SER A 62 -13.93 -11.54 1.97
N ASP A 63 -13.40 -11.35 0.77
CA ASP A 63 -11.96 -11.53 0.47
C ASP A 63 -11.07 -10.44 1.10
N GLY A 64 -11.67 -9.42 1.71
CA GLY A 64 -10.98 -8.35 2.43
C GLY A 64 -10.77 -7.09 1.60
N ALA A 65 -10.85 -5.94 2.26
CA ALA A 65 -10.54 -4.63 1.71
C ALA A 65 -9.76 -3.81 2.75
N GLY A 66 -8.93 -2.89 2.30
CA GLY A 66 -8.07 -2.11 3.20
C GLY A 66 -7.55 -0.83 2.55
N ILE A 67 -7.02 0.04 3.40
CA ILE A 67 -6.30 1.25 3.02
C ILE A 67 -4.89 1.18 3.57
N MET A 68 -3.93 1.60 2.77
CA MET A 68 -2.57 1.85 3.23
C MET A 68 -2.42 3.36 3.44
N THR A 69 -1.91 3.76 4.60
CA THR A 69 -1.58 5.15 4.93
C THR A 69 -0.10 5.29 5.24
N ASP A 70 0.40 6.52 5.28
CA ASP A 70 1.69 6.80 5.89
C ASP A 70 1.67 6.43 7.39
N ILE A 71 2.85 6.19 7.98
CA ILE A 71 2.96 5.84 9.41
C ILE A 71 2.54 7.06 10.24
N PRO A 72 1.52 6.94 11.12
CA PRO A 72 1.06 8.08 11.92
C PRO A 72 1.98 8.29 13.13
N PHE A 73 3.20 8.76 12.89
CA PHE A 73 4.27 8.94 13.89
C PHE A 73 3.81 9.71 15.14
N GLU A 74 3.05 10.81 14.97
CA GLU A 74 2.50 11.60 16.07
C GLU A 74 1.52 10.81 16.94
N LEU A 75 0.66 9.99 16.32
CA LEU A 75 -0.30 9.14 17.03
C LEU A 75 0.41 8.03 17.80
N LEU A 76 1.46 7.45 17.21
CA LEU A 76 2.23 6.37 17.82
C LEU A 76 3.23 6.86 18.87
N GLY A 77 3.48 8.17 18.95
CA GLY A 77 4.44 8.75 19.90
C GLY A 77 5.91 8.51 19.54
N TYR A 78 6.23 8.33 18.25
CA TYR A 78 7.59 8.12 17.76
C TYR A 78 8.03 9.22 16.80
N GLU A 79 9.33 9.51 16.76
CA GLU A 79 9.90 10.43 15.77
C GLU A 79 9.97 9.79 14.37
N ARG A 80 9.81 10.60 13.33
CA ARG A 80 9.98 10.17 11.94
C ARG A 80 11.36 9.54 11.72
N GLY A 81 11.39 8.39 11.05
CA GLY A 81 12.62 7.66 10.73
C GLY A 81 13.22 6.83 11.88
N LYS A 82 12.59 6.81 13.07
CA LYS A 82 13.05 5.96 14.19
C LYS A 82 12.43 4.56 14.22
N ILE A 83 11.28 4.41 13.57
CA ILE A 83 10.53 3.15 13.56
C ILE A 83 10.17 2.75 12.14
N ALA A 84 10.04 1.45 11.92
CA ALA A 84 9.38 0.86 10.77
C ALA A 84 8.19 0.04 11.27
N VAL A 85 7.08 0.10 10.55
CA VAL A 85 5.87 -0.69 10.86
C VAL A 85 5.74 -1.78 9.81
N ALA A 86 5.73 -3.03 10.26
CA ALA A 86 5.47 -4.18 9.40
C ALA A 86 4.01 -4.61 9.52
N PHE A 87 3.33 -4.75 8.38
CA PHE A 87 2.02 -5.40 8.32
C PHE A 87 2.21 -6.86 7.88
N ILE A 88 1.86 -7.79 8.76
CA ILE A 88 1.99 -9.22 8.49
C ILE A 88 0.60 -9.76 8.16
N PHE A 89 0.42 -10.22 6.92
CA PHE A 89 -0.79 -10.93 6.52
C PHE A 89 -0.74 -12.35 7.07
N MET A 90 -1.67 -12.65 7.96
CA MET A 90 -1.74 -13.94 8.63
C MET A 90 -2.85 -14.81 8.04
N ALA A 91 -2.72 -16.12 8.21
CA ALA A 91 -3.85 -17.02 7.98
C ALA A 91 -5.06 -16.53 8.80
N ARG A 92 -6.25 -16.48 8.17
CA ARG A 92 -7.54 -16.08 8.78
C ARG A 92 -8.04 -17.11 9.81
N VAL A 93 -7.23 -17.34 10.85
CA VAL A 93 -7.49 -18.22 11.99
C VAL A 93 -7.08 -17.55 13.30
N CYS A 94 -6.77 -16.25 13.27
CA CYS A 94 -6.32 -15.49 14.44
C CYS A 94 -7.40 -15.50 15.52
N GLU A 95 -8.67 -15.40 15.14
CA GLU A 95 -9.84 -15.49 16.03
C GLU A 95 -9.99 -16.86 16.70
N LYS A 96 -9.38 -17.90 16.14
CA LYS A 96 -9.45 -19.28 16.66
C LYS A 96 -8.30 -19.61 17.61
N ASN A 97 -7.34 -18.71 17.80
CA ASN A 97 -6.15 -18.91 18.63
C ASN A 97 -5.22 -20.05 18.15
N THR A 98 -5.38 -20.55 16.92
CA THR A 98 -4.65 -21.71 16.37
C THR A 98 -3.73 -21.31 15.22
N CYS A 99 -2.99 -20.20 15.36
CA CYS A 99 -2.08 -19.74 14.31
C CYS A 99 -1.02 -20.82 13.99
N PRO A 100 -0.96 -21.36 12.75
CA PRO A 100 -0.04 -22.43 12.41
C PRO A 100 1.44 -21.98 12.37
N ARG A 101 1.69 -20.67 12.44
CA ARG A 101 3.02 -20.06 12.47
C ARG A 101 3.39 -19.50 13.85
N GLY A 102 2.53 -19.65 14.85
CA GLY A 102 2.79 -19.19 16.21
C GLY A 102 2.86 -17.67 16.40
N ILE A 103 2.41 -16.87 15.42
CA ILE A 103 2.55 -15.40 15.47
C ILE A 103 1.45 -14.76 16.33
N ALA A 104 0.17 -15.10 16.09
CA ALA A 104 -0.99 -14.51 16.78
C ALA A 104 -1.76 -15.61 17.51
N THR A 105 -1.22 -16.02 18.66
CA THR A 105 -1.79 -17.06 19.52
C THR A 105 -1.30 -16.90 20.95
N HIS A 106 -2.18 -17.18 21.91
CA HIS A 106 -1.89 -17.31 23.33
C HIS A 106 -1.74 -18.77 23.77
N ASP A 107 -2.02 -19.75 22.89
CA ASP A 107 -1.86 -21.17 23.19
C ASP A 107 -0.38 -21.60 23.08
N PRO A 108 0.24 -22.10 24.17
CA PRO A 108 1.64 -22.52 24.18
C PRO A 108 1.99 -23.56 23.10
N THR A 109 1.03 -24.41 22.71
CA THR A 109 1.18 -25.45 21.69
C THR A 109 1.50 -24.87 20.32
N PHE A 110 0.94 -23.69 20.02
CA PHE A 110 1.14 -22.98 18.75
C PHE A 110 2.23 -21.91 18.88
N GLN A 111 2.40 -21.27 20.04
CA GLN A 111 3.48 -20.30 20.27
C GLN A 111 4.87 -20.89 20.00
N ARG A 112 5.11 -22.15 20.41
CA ARG A 112 6.37 -22.86 20.13
C ARG A 112 6.67 -23.08 18.64
N LEU A 113 5.70 -22.85 17.75
CA LEU A 113 5.90 -22.92 16.30
C LEU A 113 6.47 -21.61 15.72
N TYR A 114 6.54 -20.54 16.52
CA TYR A 114 7.12 -19.27 16.09
C TYR A 114 8.63 -19.43 15.86
N GLN A 115 9.07 -19.10 14.64
CA GLN A 115 10.45 -19.17 14.20
C GLN A 115 11.01 -17.80 13.77
N GLY A 116 10.27 -16.71 14.02
CA GLY A 116 10.71 -15.38 13.64
C GLY A 116 11.84 -14.88 14.54
N SER A 117 12.78 -14.15 13.97
CA SER A 117 13.85 -13.48 14.73
C SER A 117 13.92 -11.99 14.38
N PRO A 118 14.26 -11.11 15.34
CA PRO A 118 14.51 -9.70 15.07
C PRO A 118 15.56 -9.47 13.99
N GLU A 119 16.60 -10.31 13.97
CA GLU A 119 17.70 -10.24 13.00
C GLU A 119 17.22 -10.51 11.58
N ALA A 120 16.28 -11.44 11.40
CA ALA A 120 15.69 -11.73 10.09
C ALA A 120 14.87 -10.53 9.57
N ILE A 121 14.16 -9.83 10.45
CA ILE A 121 13.43 -8.60 10.10
C ILE A 121 14.43 -7.51 9.69
N GLU A 122 15.47 -7.29 10.48
CA GLU A 122 16.51 -6.30 10.18
C GLU A 122 17.17 -6.60 8.83
N GLN A 123 17.58 -7.86 8.59
CA GLN A 123 18.23 -8.27 7.35
C GLN A 123 17.30 -8.05 6.14
N THR A 124 16.01 -8.38 6.28
CA THR A 124 15.02 -8.17 5.23
C THR A 124 14.87 -6.68 4.90
N LEU A 125 14.73 -5.82 5.93
CA LEU A 125 14.62 -4.37 5.74
C LEU A 125 15.89 -3.77 5.12
N ARG A 126 17.08 -4.25 5.52
CA ARG A 126 18.35 -3.83 4.91
C ARG A 126 18.46 -4.23 3.45
N ALA A 127 18.05 -5.46 3.10
CA ALA A 127 18.05 -5.94 1.72
C ALA A 127 17.08 -5.13 0.85
N LEU A 128 15.85 -4.88 1.34
CA LEU A 128 14.88 -4.04 0.65
C LEU A 128 15.40 -2.61 0.45
N ALA A 129 16.01 -2.02 1.47
CA ALA A 129 16.59 -0.68 1.37
C ALA A 129 17.73 -0.63 0.34
N GLU A 130 18.52 -1.69 0.21
CA GLU A 130 19.57 -1.81 -0.81
C GLU A 130 18.99 -1.92 -2.22
N GLU A 131 17.95 -2.74 -2.40
CA GLU A 131 17.24 -2.84 -3.67
C GLU A 131 16.66 -1.49 -4.10
N VAL A 132 16.05 -0.74 -3.18
CA VAL A 132 15.56 0.63 -3.44
C VAL A 132 16.71 1.54 -3.86
N ARG A 133 17.87 1.51 -3.18
CA ARG A 133 19.04 2.32 -3.57
C ARG A 133 19.53 1.98 -4.97
N GLN A 134 19.55 0.70 -5.34
CA GLN A 134 19.96 0.25 -6.67
C GLN A 134 19.01 0.75 -7.76
N HIS A 135 17.69 0.74 -7.50
CA HIS A 135 16.70 1.31 -8.41
C HIS A 135 16.82 2.83 -8.52
N LEU A 136 17.04 3.54 -7.42
CA LEU A 136 17.26 4.99 -7.47
C LEU A 136 18.53 5.32 -8.26
N ALA A 137 19.61 4.57 -8.06
CA ALA A 137 20.86 4.73 -8.80
C ALA A 137 20.70 4.48 -10.30
N SER A 138 19.92 3.47 -10.70
CA SER A 138 19.64 3.21 -12.13
C SER A 138 18.83 4.32 -12.80
N LEU A 139 18.03 5.05 -12.01
CA LEU A 139 17.29 6.25 -12.43
C LEU A 139 18.11 7.54 -12.31
N GLY A 140 19.35 7.49 -11.80
CA GLY A 140 20.19 8.66 -11.57
C GLY A 140 19.70 9.56 -10.43
N LEU A 141 18.91 9.03 -9.50
CA LEU A 141 18.33 9.77 -8.38
C LEU A 141 19.14 9.55 -7.09
N PRO A 142 19.47 10.62 -6.34
CA PRO A 142 20.29 10.52 -5.14
C PRO A 142 19.51 10.05 -3.90
N SER A 143 18.18 10.15 -3.90
CA SER A 143 17.34 9.76 -2.77
C SER A 143 15.89 9.47 -3.18
N LEU A 144 15.11 8.89 -2.26
CA LEU A 144 13.69 8.65 -2.47
C LEU A 144 12.90 9.95 -2.59
N GLU A 145 13.28 10.99 -1.82
CA GLU A 145 12.69 12.32 -1.89
C GLU A 145 12.88 12.95 -3.27
N ALA A 146 14.04 12.74 -3.89
CA ALA A 146 14.31 13.20 -5.26
C ALA A 146 13.44 12.49 -6.32
N ALA A 147 12.90 11.31 -5.99
CA ALA A 147 11.97 10.58 -6.85
C ALA A 147 10.52 11.08 -6.72
N LEU A 148 10.15 11.75 -5.62
CA LEU A 148 8.78 12.18 -5.36
C LEU A 148 8.31 13.16 -6.44
N GLY A 149 7.20 12.81 -7.10
CA GLY A 149 6.58 13.65 -8.14
C GLY A 149 7.24 13.59 -9.51
N ARG A 150 8.31 12.79 -9.70
CA ARG A 150 8.97 12.58 -11.01
C ARG A 150 8.16 11.65 -11.92
N SER A 151 6.93 12.04 -12.25
CA SER A 151 6.06 11.28 -13.15
C SER A 151 6.63 11.18 -14.57
N ASP A 152 7.56 12.07 -14.93
CA ASP A 152 8.32 12.03 -16.18
C ASP A 152 9.23 10.79 -16.29
N LEU A 153 9.57 10.14 -15.18
CA LEU A 153 10.32 8.88 -15.17
C LEU A 153 9.41 7.65 -15.36
N LEU A 154 8.08 7.84 -15.36
CA LEU A 154 7.13 6.77 -15.56
C LEU A 154 6.80 6.62 -17.05
N GLN A 155 6.63 5.38 -17.48
CA GLN A 155 6.11 5.06 -18.80
C GLN A 155 5.06 3.96 -18.70
N ALA A 156 4.05 4.02 -19.56
CA ALA A 156 3.13 2.90 -19.70
C ALA A 156 3.89 1.70 -20.28
N ASN A 157 3.63 0.50 -19.75
CA ASN A 157 4.28 -0.71 -20.23
C ASN A 157 3.77 -1.03 -21.66
N PRO A 158 4.65 -1.03 -22.69
CA PRO A 158 4.25 -1.29 -24.08
C PRO A 158 3.59 -2.65 -24.27
N ALA A 159 3.93 -3.64 -23.43
CA ALA A 159 3.33 -4.98 -23.48
C ALA A 159 1.80 -4.99 -23.26
N HIS A 160 1.25 -3.93 -22.64
CA HIS A 160 -0.17 -3.79 -22.35
C HIS A 160 -0.90 -2.78 -23.26
N ALA A 161 -0.25 -2.30 -24.33
CA ALA A 161 -0.82 -1.29 -25.23
C ALA A 161 -2.18 -1.70 -25.83
N ALA A 162 -2.31 -2.96 -26.27
CA ALA A 162 -3.56 -3.47 -26.85
C ALA A 162 -4.71 -3.45 -25.84
N LEU A 163 -4.45 -3.86 -24.60
CA LEU A 163 -5.44 -3.88 -23.52
C LEU A 163 -5.89 -2.46 -23.14
N MET A 164 -4.92 -1.52 -23.06
CA MET A 164 -5.23 -0.11 -22.78
C MET A 164 -6.11 0.50 -23.89
N ALA A 165 -5.82 0.20 -25.16
CA ALA A 165 -6.63 0.66 -26.29
C ALA A 165 -8.04 0.06 -26.28
N GLU A 166 -8.17 -1.24 -26.07
CA GLU A 166 -9.46 -1.94 -26.00
C GLU A 166 -10.34 -1.39 -24.88
N ARG A 167 -9.77 -1.17 -23.70
CA ARG A 167 -10.47 -0.68 -22.51
C ARG A 167 -10.57 0.85 -22.45
N LYS A 168 -10.01 1.57 -23.43
CA LYS A 168 -9.95 3.04 -23.48
C LYS A 168 -9.37 3.64 -22.19
N LEU A 169 -8.33 3.01 -21.65
CA LEU A 169 -7.64 3.49 -20.45
C LEU A 169 -6.75 4.67 -20.81
N ASP A 170 -7.04 5.82 -20.21
CA ASP A 170 -6.20 7.01 -20.34
C ASP A 170 -5.20 7.07 -19.16
N MET A 171 -3.93 6.81 -19.45
CA MET A 171 -2.84 6.90 -18.48
C MET A 171 -2.28 8.32 -18.35
N GLY A 172 -2.73 9.27 -19.19
CA GLY A 172 -2.24 10.64 -19.23
C GLY A 172 -2.36 11.34 -17.89
N TRP A 173 -3.39 11.04 -17.10
CA TRP A 173 -3.56 11.61 -15.77
C TRP A 173 -2.46 11.21 -14.77
N PHE A 174 -1.81 10.06 -14.97
CA PHE A 174 -0.72 9.57 -14.12
C PHE A 174 0.66 9.96 -14.66
N LEU A 175 0.83 9.95 -15.98
CA LEU A 175 2.09 10.28 -16.65
C LEU A 175 2.32 11.80 -16.75
N GLN A 176 1.24 12.55 -16.91
CA GLN A 176 1.21 14.01 -17.03
C GLN A 176 0.15 14.59 -16.08
N PRO A 177 0.34 14.45 -14.76
CA PRO A 177 -0.64 14.92 -13.80
C PRO A 177 -0.83 16.43 -13.93
N PRO A 178 -2.08 16.92 -14.00
CA PRO A 178 -2.35 18.35 -14.11
C PRO A 178 -1.83 19.11 -12.88
N VAL A 179 -1.38 20.34 -13.10
CA VAL A 179 -1.00 21.24 -12.00
C VAL A 179 -2.27 21.71 -11.28
N ILE A 180 -2.65 21.02 -10.21
CA ILE A 180 -3.78 21.41 -9.34
C ILE A 180 -3.31 22.50 -8.36
N SER A 181 -3.57 23.77 -8.67
CA SER A 181 -3.13 24.92 -7.86
C SER A 181 -3.82 25.05 -6.50
N GLU A 182 -5.04 24.53 -6.37
CA GLU A 182 -5.83 24.55 -5.13
C GLU A 182 -6.46 23.18 -4.89
N ASN A 183 -6.49 22.73 -3.64
CA ASN A 183 -7.14 21.48 -3.27
C ASN A 183 -8.67 21.66 -3.37
N PRO A 184 -9.37 21.03 -4.33
CA PRO A 184 -10.82 21.24 -4.51
C PRO A 184 -11.66 20.71 -3.33
N PHE A 185 -11.04 20.03 -2.36
CA PHE A 185 -11.68 19.50 -1.16
C PHE A 185 -11.32 20.27 0.12
N GLU A 186 -10.46 21.31 0.07
CA GLU A 186 -10.13 22.16 1.23
C GLU A 186 -11.31 23.02 1.70
N ARG A 187 -12.30 23.31 0.84
CA ARG A 187 -13.51 24.07 1.22
C ARG A 187 -14.43 23.37 2.22
N ALA A 188 -14.17 22.11 2.59
CA ALA A 188 -15.03 21.36 3.49
C ALA A 188 -14.62 21.43 4.99
N ASP A 189 -13.47 22.05 5.32
CA ASP A 189 -12.92 22.04 6.68
C ASP A 189 -13.18 23.32 7.51
N GLU A 190 -13.99 24.27 7.04
CA GLU A 190 -14.33 25.52 7.75
C GLU A 190 -15.14 25.34 9.06
N GLY A 191 -15.26 24.12 9.60
CA GLY A 191 -16.00 23.83 10.83
C GLY A 191 -15.35 22.84 11.79
N LEU A 192 -14.17 22.29 11.50
CA LEU A 192 -13.52 21.30 12.38
C LEU A 192 -12.40 21.96 13.17
N THR A 193 -12.73 22.36 14.39
CA THR A 193 -11.80 22.89 15.37
C THR A 193 -10.64 21.91 15.55
N ARG A 194 -9.40 22.36 15.29
CA ARG A 194 -8.16 21.64 15.63
C ARG A 194 -8.28 21.10 17.06
N ILE A 195 -8.25 19.77 17.23
CA ILE A 195 -8.07 19.18 18.55
C ILE A 195 -6.64 19.56 18.99
N SER A 196 -6.53 20.55 19.86
CA SER A 196 -5.25 20.94 20.43
C SER A 196 -4.78 19.83 21.40
N HIS A 197 -3.46 19.59 21.43
CA HIS A 197 -2.76 18.56 22.23
C HIS A 197 -3.11 18.52 23.74
N LYS A 198 -3.87 19.48 24.27
CA LYS A 198 -4.26 19.53 25.69
C LYS A 198 -5.46 18.66 26.09
N GLN A 199 -6.17 18.04 25.15
CA GLN A 199 -7.40 17.28 25.48
C GLN A 199 -7.20 15.76 25.57
N ILE A 200 -5.99 15.25 25.31
CA ILE A 200 -5.65 13.83 25.48
C ILE A 200 -4.84 13.65 26.78
N SER A 201 -5.40 14.09 27.91
CA SER A 201 -5.04 13.52 29.20
C SER A 201 -6.23 13.63 30.15
N ARG A 202 -6.93 12.50 30.32
CA ARG A 202 -7.74 12.12 31.48
C ARG A 202 -8.13 10.65 31.35
#